data_AF-A0A3R6IEJ0-F1
#
_entry.id   AF-A0A3R6IEJ0-F1
#
_cell.length_a   1.000
_cell.length_b   1.000
_cell.length_c   1.000
_cell.angle_alpha   90.00
_cell.angle_beta   90.00
_cell.angle_gamma   90.00
#
_symmetry.space_group_name_H-M   'P 1'
#
loop_
_entity.id
_entity.type
_entity.pdbx_description
1 polymer ?
#
loop_
_entity_poly.entity_id
_entity_poly.type
_entity_poly.pdbx_seq_one_letter_code
_entity_poly.pdbx_strand_id
1 'polypeptide(L)'
;MKTEISKSQKQIPKKRTNFVGKTVNNRVAELLARYYLSLRDKLCKGKHGNMLAMSYEDIFHNAIVKTIQDKETTKLTTDDEILAFFEKRYRSIEMEIVRDSRLINTTDADDIQAKAPAAE
;
A
#
# COMPACT_ATOMS: atom_id res chain seq x y z
N MET A 1 -15.46 -26.57 -59.10
CA MET A 1 -15.92 -25.51 -58.17
C MET A 1 -15.28 -25.74 -56.81
N LYS A 2 -14.33 -24.90 -56.40
CA LYS A 2 -13.81 -24.86 -55.02
C LYS A 2 -13.81 -23.39 -54.60
N THR A 3 -14.64 -23.09 -53.62
CA THR A 3 -14.89 -21.74 -53.11
C THR A 3 -13.90 -21.50 -51.96
N GLU A 4 -12.92 -20.63 -52.15
CA GLU A 4 -12.06 -20.18 -51.04
C GLU A 4 -12.61 -18.88 -50.45
N ILE A 5 -13.08 -19.00 -49.20
CA ILE A 5 -13.57 -17.89 -48.40
C ILE A 5 -12.35 -17.21 -47.76
N SER A 6 -11.99 -16.04 -48.27
CA SER A 6 -10.97 -15.16 -47.67
C SER A 6 -11.51 -14.58 -46.36
N LYS A 7 -10.92 -15.00 -45.23
CA LYS A 7 -11.21 -14.42 -43.90
C LYS A 7 -10.35 -13.16 -43.72
N SER A 8 -10.97 -11.99 -43.91
CA SER A 8 -10.43 -10.70 -43.49
C SER A 8 -10.17 -10.68 -41.99
N GLN A 9 -8.90 -10.69 -41.58
CA GLN A 9 -8.52 -10.37 -40.20
C GLN A 9 -8.63 -8.84 -40.00
N LYS A 10 -9.70 -8.41 -39.32
CA LYS A 10 -9.79 -7.05 -38.77
C LYS A 10 -8.72 -6.91 -37.67
N GLN A 11 -7.67 -6.13 -37.94
CA GLN A 11 -6.76 -5.68 -36.89
C GLN A 11 -7.52 -4.73 -35.96
N ILE A 12 -7.69 -5.15 -34.71
CA ILE A 12 -8.24 -4.31 -33.64
C ILE A 12 -7.13 -3.36 -33.18
N PRO A 13 -7.31 -2.03 -33.22
CA PRO A 13 -6.29 -1.11 -32.75
C PRO A 13 -6.17 -1.23 -31.24
N LYS A 14 -5.04 -1.77 -30.76
CA LYS A 14 -4.68 -1.77 -29.33
C LYS A 14 -4.40 -0.32 -28.91
N LYS A 15 -5.40 0.36 -28.35
CA LYS A 15 -5.18 1.62 -27.62
C LYS A 15 -4.24 1.32 -26.46
N ARG A 16 -2.96 1.69 -26.60
CA ARG A 16 -2.03 1.75 -25.47
C ARG A 16 -2.43 2.95 -24.63
N THR A 17 -3.20 2.70 -23.57
CA THR A 17 -3.33 3.65 -22.47
C THR A 17 -1.94 3.83 -21.86
N ASN A 18 -1.38 5.03 -21.97
CA ASN A 18 -0.17 5.42 -21.26
C ASN A 18 -0.48 5.50 -19.77
N PHE A 19 -0.54 4.36 -19.09
CA PHE A 19 -0.32 4.34 -17.65
C PHE A 19 1.13 4.79 -17.45
N VAL A 20 1.32 6.00 -16.93
CA VAL A 20 2.59 6.40 -16.32
C VAL A 20 2.75 5.51 -15.10
N GLY A 21 3.19 4.27 -15.31
CA GLY A 21 3.49 3.33 -14.24
C GLY A 21 4.52 3.99 -13.35
N LYS A 22 4.21 4.15 -12.06
CA LYS A 22 5.20 4.61 -11.09
C LYS A 22 6.41 3.69 -11.21
N THR A 23 7.60 4.27 -11.34
CA THR A 23 8.85 3.51 -11.40
C THR A 23 8.97 2.68 -10.12
N VAL A 24 9.12 1.37 -10.27
CA VAL A 24 9.28 0.42 -9.17
C VAL A 24 10.75 -0.01 -9.11
N ASN A 25 11.32 -0.07 -7.91
CA ASN A 25 12.65 -0.60 -7.69
C ASN A 25 12.59 -2.14 -7.59
N ASN A 26 12.82 -2.83 -8.70
CA ASN A 26 12.70 -4.30 -8.80
C ASN A 26 13.64 -5.02 -7.83
N ARG A 27 14.85 -4.51 -7.60
CA ARG A 27 15.81 -5.08 -6.64
C ARG A 27 15.22 -5.10 -5.22
N VAL A 28 14.59 -3.99 -4.82
CA VAL A 28 13.95 -3.87 -3.50
C VAL A 28 12.74 -4.79 -3.42
N ALA A 29 11.94 -4.87 -4.50
CA ALA A 29 10.79 -5.76 -4.55
C ALA A 29 11.20 -7.25 -4.39
N GLU A 30 12.25 -7.69 -5.10
CA GLU A 30 12.79 -9.03 -4.99
C GLU A 30 13.31 -9.32 -3.58
N LEU A 31 14.05 -8.38 -2.98
CA LEU A 31 14.53 -8.53 -1.61
C LEU A 31 13.38 -8.68 -0.61
N LEU A 32 12.38 -7.80 -0.67
CA LEU A 32 11.23 -7.86 0.21
C LEU A 32 10.42 -9.14 0.01
N ALA A 33 10.34 -9.66 -1.22
CA ALA A 33 9.71 -10.94 -1.50
C ALA A 33 10.46 -12.10 -0.83
N ARG A 34 11.80 -12.12 -0.89
CA ARG A 34 12.62 -13.14 -0.21
C ARG A 34 12.41 -13.16 1.31
N TYR A 35 12.29 -11.98 1.90
CA TYR A 35 12.12 -11.81 3.36
C TYR A 35 10.66 -11.67 3.81
N TYR A 36 9.69 -11.88 2.92
CA TYR A 36 8.28 -11.57 3.16
C TYR A 36 7.75 -12.22 4.44
N LEU A 37 7.91 -13.55 4.58
CA LEU A 37 7.39 -14.28 5.73
C LEU A 37 8.06 -13.83 7.03
N SER A 38 9.38 -13.65 7.02
CA SER A 38 10.12 -13.18 8.20
C SER A 38 9.71 -11.76 8.62
N LEU A 39 9.51 -10.85 7.66
CA LEU A 39 9.11 -9.48 7.93
C LEU A 39 7.66 -9.41 8.41
N ARG A 40 6.76 -10.17 7.79
CA ARG A 40 5.36 -10.28 8.20
C ARG A 40 5.27 -10.83 9.62
N ASP A 41 5.97 -11.92 9.91
CA ASP A 41 5.97 -12.51 11.25
C ASP A 41 6.61 -11.56 12.27
N LYS A 42 7.67 -10.83 11.91
CA LYS A 42 8.29 -9.83 12.81
C LYS A 42 7.38 -8.64 13.10
N LEU A 43 6.65 -8.13 12.09
CA LEU A 43 5.94 -6.86 12.18
C LEU A 43 4.45 -7.00 12.50
N CYS A 44 3.82 -8.10 12.11
CA CYS A 44 2.37 -8.30 12.21
C CYS A 44 1.96 -9.36 13.25
N LYS A 45 2.86 -10.27 13.66
CA LYS A 45 2.50 -11.37 14.57
C LYS A 45 2.02 -10.86 15.93
N GLY A 46 0.91 -11.44 16.41
CA GLY A 46 0.30 -11.10 17.70
C GLY A 46 -0.44 -9.76 17.70
N LYS A 47 -0.47 -9.04 16.58
CA LYS A 47 -1.27 -7.84 16.42
C LYS A 47 -2.61 -8.20 15.80
N HIS A 48 -3.68 -7.84 16.49
CA HIS A 48 -5.05 -8.12 16.08
C HIS A 48 -5.88 -6.85 16.18
N GLY A 49 -6.99 -6.81 15.42
CA GLY A 49 -7.86 -5.64 15.31
C GLY A 49 -7.61 -4.83 14.03
N ASN A 50 -8.51 -3.88 13.80
CA ASN A 50 -8.50 -3.01 12.63
C ASN A 50 -8.31 -1.57 13.08
N MET A 51 -7.48 -0.81 12.38
CA MET A 51 -7.36 0.64 12.56
C MET A 51 -7.83 1.32 11.27
N LEU A 52 -8.86 2.16 11.36
CA LEU A 52 -9.49 2.78 10.18
C LEU A 52 -9.88 1.77 9.10
N ALA A 53 -10.45 0.64 9.52
CA ALA A 53 -10.78 -0.50 8.66
C ALA A 53 -9.58 -1.17 7.93
N MET A 54 -8.34 -0.82 8.26
CA MET A 54 -7.15 -1.51 7.77
C MET A 54 -6.67 -2.55 8.78
N SER A 55 -6.45 -3.78 8.32
CA SER A 55 -5.76 -4.80 9.10
C SER A 55 -4.25 -4.51 9.12
N TYR A 56 -3.52 -5.13 10.07
CA TYR A 56 -2.06 -5.06 10.08
C TYR A 56 -1.42 -5.67 8.81
N GLU A 57 -2.11 -6.58 8.13
CA GLU A 57 -1.66 -7.14 6.84
C GLU A 57 -1.84 -6.12 5.70
N ASP A 58 -2.94 -5.37 5.68
CA ASP A 58 -3.15 -4.27 4.72
C ASP A 58 -2.10 -3.18 4.89
N ILE A 59 -1.80 -2.80 6.14
CA ILE A 59 -0.75 -1.83 6.47
C ILE A 59 0.62 -2.32 6.00
N PHE A 60 0.89 -3.62 6.18
CA PHE A 60 2.13 -4.25 5.74
C PHE A 60 2.29 -4.23 4.21
N HIS A 61 1.24 -4.60 3.46
CA HIS A 61 1.26 -4.53 1.99
C HIS A 61 1.39 -3.10 1.48
N ASN A 62 0.71 -2.14 2.12
CA ASN A 62 0.86 -0.72 1.81
C ASN A 62 2.31 -0.25 2.01
N ALA A 63 2.95 -0.68 3.10
CA ALA A 63 4.35 -0.38 3.36
C ALA A 63 5.29 -0.98 2.30
N ILE A 64 5.00 -2.19 1.78
CA ILE A 64 5.77 -2.78 0.66
C ILE A 64 5.63 -1.89 -0.58
N VAL A 65 4.39 -1.58 -0.99
CA VAL A 65 4.12 -0.78 -2.19
C VAL A 65 4.77 0.60 -2.09
N LYS A 66 4.67 1.26 -0.93
CA LYS A 66 5.31 2.56 -0.73
C LYS A 66 6.82 2.48 -0.75
N THR A 67 7.41 1.43 -0.18
CA THR A 67 8.87 1.24 -0.16
C THR A 67 9.42 1.00 -1.56
N ILE A 68 8.82 0.10 -2.35
CA ILE A 68 9.32 -0.21 -3.71
C ILE A 68 9.17 0.96 -4.69
N GLN A 69 8.25 1.89 -4.42
CA GLN A 69 8.04 3.11 -5.20
C GLN A 69 8.86 4.30 -4.68
N ASP A 70 9.59 4.14 -3.58
CA ASP A 70 10.31 5.24 -2.94
C ASP A 70 11.65 5.48 -3.64
N LYS A 71 11.87 6.72 -4.06
CA LYS A 71 13.10 7.15 -4.74
C LYS A 71 14.32 7.02 -3.84
N GLU A 72 14.18 7.16 -2.52
CA GLU A 72 15.28 7.02 -1.58
C GLU A 72 15.84 5.60 -1.56
N THR A 73 15.06 4.59 -1.94
CA THR A 73 15.56 3.20 -2.02
C THR A 73 16.60 2.99 -3.11
N THR A 74 16.70 3.91 -4.07
CA THR A 74 17.75 3.85 -5.10
C THR A 74 19.14 4.17 -4.54
N LYS A 75 19.21 4.84 -3.38
CA LYS A 75 20.44 5.20 -2.68
C LYS A 75 20.92 4.09 -1.74
N LEU A 76 20.08 3.09 -1.47
CA LEU A 76 20.39 2.00 -0.54
C LEU A 76 21.18 0.92 -1.26
N THR A 77 22.32 0.56 -0.70
CA THR A 77 23.31 -0.30 -1.34
C THR A 77 23.33 -1.70 -0.76
N THR A 78 23.00 -1.87 0.52
CA THR A 78 23.00 -3.18 1.18
C THR A 78 21.60 -3.70 1.44
N ASP A 79 21.47 -5.02 1.57
CA ASP A 79 20.19 -5.65 1.88
C ASP A 79 19.70 -5.22 3.28
N ASP A 80 20.59 -5.11 4.26
CA ASP A 80 20.28 -4.66 5.62
C ASP A 80 19.75 -3.21 5.65
N GLU A 81 20.32 -2.31 4.86
CA GLU A 81 19.82 -0.94 4.70
C GLU A 81 18.38 -0.91 4.18
N ILE A 82 18.07 -1.75 3.20
CA ILE A 82 16.74 -1.82 2.61
C ILE A 82 15.74 -2.39 3.63
N LEU A 83 16.11 -3.44 4.37
CA LEU A 83 15.27 -4.03 5.41
C LEU A 83 15.01 -3.04 6.55
N ALA A 84 16.05 -2.35 7.03
CA ALA A 84 15.91 -1.31 8.05
C ALA A 84 15.05 -0.13 7.57
N PHE A 85 15.21 0.28 6.31
CA PHE A 85 14.38 1.31 5.70
C PHE A 85 12.91 0.88 5.64
N PHE A 86 12.65 -0.35 5.21
CA PHE A 86 11.30 -0.92 5.16
C PHE A 86 10.64 -0.96 6.55
N GLU A 87 11.36 -1.43 7.58
CA GLU A 87 10.86 -1.45 8.94
C GLU A 87 10.50 -0.05 9.44
N LYS A 88 11.37 0.94 9.20
CA LYS A 88 11.09 2.34 9.54
C LYS A 88 9.85 2.86 8.81
N ARG A 89 9.70 2.55 7.52
CA ARG A 89 8.54 2.95 6.72
C ARG A 89 7.24 2.33 7.24
N TYR A 90 7.25 1.04 7.56
CA TYR A 90 6.10 0.37 8.15
C TYR A 90 5.67 1.04 9.47
N ARG A 91 6.62 1.32 10.37
CA ARG A 91 6.32 1.99 11.65
C ARG A 91 5.77 3.40 11.48
N SER A 92 6.26 4.16 10.50
CA SER A 92 5.72 5.49 10.19
C SER A 92 4.25 5.42 9.78
N ILE A 93 3.92 4.52 8.86
CA ILE A 93 2.55 4.33 8.36
C ILE A 93 1.64 3.86 9.50
N GLU A 94 2.09 2.91 10.31
CA GLU A 94 1.37 2.44 11.50
C GLU A 94 1.05 3.61 12.46
N MET A 95 2.03 4.46 12.75
CA MET A 95 1.83 5.62 13.64
C MET A 95 0.93 6.71 13.03
N GLU A 96 1.01 6.94 11.72
CA GLU A 96 0.10 7.84 11.00
C GLU A 96 -1.35 7.36 11.15
N ILE A 97 -1.60 6.08 10.88
CA ILE A 97 -2.94 5.48 11.00
C ILE A 97 -3.44 5.53 12.45
N VAL A 98 -2.59 5.24 13.44
CA VAL A 98 -2.95 5.35 14.86
C VAL A 98 -3.33 6.79 15.21
N ARG A 99 -2.55 7.78 14.75
CA ARG A 99 -2.83 9.20 15.01
C ARG A 99 -4.15 9.61 14.38
N ASP A 100 -4.38 9.25 13.13
CA ASP A 100 -5.60 9.58 12.39
C ASP A 100 -6.83 8.91 13.03
N SER A 101 -6.70 7.66 13.48
CA SER A 101 -7.78 6.96 14.20
C SER A 101 -8.17 7.65 15.50
N ARG A 102 -7.19 8.20 16.23
CA ARG A 102 -7.45 8.95 17.46
C ARG A 102 -8.11 10.29 17.17
N LEU A 103 -7.67 10.99 16.13
CA LEU A 103 -8.22 12.29 15.75
C LEU A 103 -9.71 12.17 15.38
N ILE A 104 -10.09 11.15 14.60
CA ILE A 104 -11.49 10.91 14.25
C ILE A 104 -12.34 10.68 15.51
N ASN A 105 -11.86 9.82 16.42
CA ASN A 105 -12.57 9.56 17.68
C ASN A 105 -12.72 10.80 18.58
N THR A 106 -11.78 11.76 18.54
CA THR A 106 -11.89 13.01 19.30
C THR A 106 -12.82 14.02 18.64
N THR A 107 -12.74 14.18 17.31
CA THR A 107 -13.59 15.12 16.58
C THR A 107 -15.07 14.72 16.67
N ASP A 108 -15.38 13.43 16.51
CA ASP A 108 -16.75 12.93 16.62
C ASP A 108 -17.34 13.15 18.03
N ALA A 109 -16.50 13.08 19.08
CA ALA A 109 -16.94 13.32 20.45
C ALA A 109 -17.25 14.80 20.72
N ASP A 110 -16.42 15.71 20.22
CA ASP A 110 -16.62 17.16 20.36
C ASP A 110 -17.90 17.62 19.63
N ASP A 111 -18.16 17.07 18.43
CA ASP A 111 -19.37 17.38 17.65
C ASP A 111 -20.66 16.85 18.30
N ILE A 112 -20.61 15.74 19.03
CA ILE A 112 -21.76 15.23 19.78
C ILE A 112 -22.01 16.08 21.03
N GLN A 113 -20.96 16.50 21.74
CA GLN A 113 -21.11 17.29 22.97
C GLN A 113 -21.55 18.75 22.69
N ALA A 114 -21.20 19.31 21.53
CA ALA A 114 -21.62 20.64 21.11
C ALA A 114 -23.08 20.70 20.60
N LYS A 115 -23.72 19.56 20.31
CA LYS A 115 -25.08 19.49 19.73
C LYS A 115 -26.21 19.32 20.76
N ALA A 116 -25.94 19.58 22.04
CA ALA A 116 -27.00 19.75 23.04
C ALA A 116 -27.24 21.25 23.33
N PRO A 117 -28.06 21.97 22.53
CA PRO A 117 -28.66 23.18 23.04
C PRO A 117 -29.71 22.78 24.09
N ALA A 118 -29.53 23.32 25.29
CA ALA A 118 -30.47 23.25 26.38
C ALA A 118 -31.90 23.55 25.88
N ALA A 119 -32.79 22.56 26.01
CA ALA A 119 -34.21 22.80 25.90
C ALA A 119 -34.64 23.48 27.20
N GLU A 120 -34.82 24.80 27.14
CA GLU A 120 -35.57 25.59 28.12
C GLU A 120 -36.85 26.11 27.47
#